data_AF-B3JN98-F1
#
_entry.id   AF-B3JN98-F1
#
_cell.length_a   1.000
_cell.length_b   1.000
_cell.length_c   1.000
_cell.angle_alpha   90.00
_cell.angle_beta   90.00
_cell.angle_gamma   90.00
#
_symmetry.space_group_name_H-M   'P 1'
#
loop_
_entity.id
_entity.type
_entity.pdbx_description
1 polymer ?
#
loop_
_entity_poly.entity_id
_entity_poly.type
_entity_poly.pdbx_seq_one_letter_code
_entity_poly.pdbx_strand_id
1 'polypeptide(L)'
;MRKLGFTLVAALAFSVSAFANNANDTINVARKWDGTINKAKLTKYLQLSSQQNEQVASICDYFQEQMKVANSSKKNSDQKVRNAVYGNLKLMKNTLTEKQYSDYLRLMALTLRNKGIDIQK
;
A
#
# COMPACT_ATOMS: atom_id res chain seq x y z
N MET A 1 30.40 -36.30 -7.37
CA MET A 1 30.20 -35.01 -8.06
C MET A 1 29.04 -35.14 -9.04
N ARG A 2 28.04 -34.27 -8.91
CA ARG A 2 27.18 -33.71 -9.99
C ARG A 2 25.99 -33.01 -9.31
N LYS A 3 26.15 -31.71 -9.03
CA LYS A 3 25.01 -30.82 -8.81
C LYS A 3 24.52 -30.38 -10.18
N LEU A 4 23.31 -30.76 -10.54
CA LEU A 4 22.62 -30.23 -11.72
C LEU A 4 21.56 -29.27 -11.20
N GLY A 5 21.86 -27.97 -11.32
CA GLY A 5 20.86 -26.93 -11.16
C GLY A 5 19.91 -26.98 -12.36
N PHE A 6 18.62 -26.89 -12.09
CA PHE A 6 17.63 -26.55 -13.11
C PHE A 6 16.67 -25.53 -12.52
N THR A 7 16.91 -24.28 -12.90
CA THR A 7 16.00 -23.15 -12.74
C THR A 7 14.74 -23.43 -13.55
N LEU A 8 13.59 -23.61 -12.89
CA LEU A 8 12.30 -23.64 -13.56
C LEU A 8 11.73 -22.21 -13.57
N VAL A 9 11.74 -21.59 -14.75
CA VAL A 9 11.14 -20.28 -15.00
C VAL A 9 9.63 -20.42 -14.95
N ALA A 10 8.99 -19.82 -13.94
CA ALA A 10 7.55 -19.64 -13.94
C ALA A 10 7.19 -18.51 -14.91
N ALA A 11 6.78 -18.85 -16.12
CA ALA A 11 6.18 -17.89 -17.05
C ALA A 11 4.77 -17.52 -16.54
N LEU A 12 4.68 -16.44 -15.76
CA LEU A 12 3.40 -15.82 -15.41
C LEU A 12 2.91 -15.02 -16.63
N ALA A 13 2.06 -15.63 -17.44
CA ALA A 13 1.32 -14.89 -18.46
C ALA A 13 0.28 -14.00 -17.76
N PHE A 14 0.58 -12.71 -17.60
CA PHE A 14 -0.43 -11.72 -17.24
C PHE A 14 -1.16 -11.29 -18.51
N SER A 15 -2.35 -11.81 -18.74
CA SER A 15 -3.27 -11.26 -19.74
C SER A 15 -3.70 -9.85 -19.29
N VAL A 16 -3.27 -8.81 -20.01
CA VAL A 16 -3.80 -7.45 -19.83
C VAL A 16 -5.06 -7.34 -20.69
N SER A 17 -6.23 -7.52 -20.08
CA SER A 17 -7.48 -7.10 -20.70
C SER A 17 -7.56 -5.58 -20.61
N ALA A 18 -7.30 -4.89 -21.72
CA ALA A 18 -7.56 -3.47 -21.85
C ALA A 18 -9.08 -3.25 -21.93
N PHE A 19 -9.69 -2.68 -20.87
CA PHE A 19 -11.06 -2.21 -20.96
C PHE A 19 -11.08 -0.83 -21.63
N ALA A 20 -11.69 -0.80 -22.80
CA ALA A 20 -12.00 0.41 -23.55
C ALA A 20 -12.96 1.30 -22.75
N ASN A 21 -12.63 2.59 -22.71
CA ASN A 21 -13.38 3.65 -22.06
C ASN A 21 -14.48 4.14 -23.01
N ASN A 22 -15.75 3.80 -22.76
CA ASN A 22 -16.88 4.45 -23.42
C ASN A 22 -18.12 4.49 -22.49
N ALA A 23 -18.53 5.71 -22.15
CA ALA A 23 -19.88 6.14 -21.77
C ALA A 23 -20.67 5.29 -20.76
N ASN A 24 -20.63 5.69 -19.48
CA ASN A 24 -21.81 6.02 -18.68
C ASN A 24 -21.40 6.31 -17.22
N ASP A 25 -21.45 7.60 -16.86
CA ASP A 25 -21.47 8.06 -15.47
C ASP A 25 -22.64 7.41 -14.73
N THR A 26 -22.40 6.33 -13.96
CA THR A 26 -23.05 6.07 -12.64
C THR A 26 -22.70 4.73 -11.99
N ILE A 27 -22.06 3.76 -12.66
CA ILE A 27 -21.74 2.46 -12.03
C ILE A 27 -20.34 2.02 -12.46
N ASN A 28 -19.30 2.72 -12.00
CA ASN A 28 -17.91 2.26 -11.84
C ASN A 28 -17.03 3.47 -11.48
N VAL A 29 -17.32 4.15 -10.36
CA VAL A 29 -16.23 4.86 -9.68
C VAL A 29 -15.32 3.74 -9.22
N ALA A 30 -14.22 3.47 -9.93
CA ALA A 30 -13.15 2.66 -9.40
C ALA A 30 -12.82 3.22 -8.01
N ARG A 31 -13.27 2.55 -6.95
CA ARG A 31 -13.24 3.08 -5.59
C ARG A 31 -11.77 3.41 -5.28
N LYS A 32 -11.46 4.70 -5.13
CA LYS A 32 -10.11 5.15 -4.74
C LYS A 32 -9.69 4.36 -3.51
N TRP A 33 -8.49 3.78 -3.52
CA TRP A 33 -8.03 2.96 -2.40
C TRP A 33 -8.04 3.81 -1.13
N ASP A 34 -8.69 3.29 -0.09
CA ASP A 34 -8.97 4.02 1.14
C ASP A 34 -7.87 3.84 2.19
N GLY A 35 -6.71 3.31 1.82
CA GLY A 35 -5.62 3.04 2.76
C GLY A 35 -5.78 1.75 3.56
N THR A 36 -6.77 0.89 3.26
CA THR A 36 -6.93 -0.38 3.97
C THR A 36 -5.68 -1.27 3.86
N ILE A 37 -5.13 -1.66 5.00
CA ILE A 37 -4.01 -2.59 5.15
C ILE A 37 -4.45 -3.81 5.97
N ASN A 38 -4.12 -5.02 5.50
CA ASN A 38 -4.37 -6.23 6.27
C ASN A 38 -3.36 -6.31 7.44
N LYS A 39 -3.81 -5.94 8.64
CA LYS A 39 -2.98 -5.87 9.84
C LYS A 39 -2.34 -7.21 10.19
N ALA A 40 -3.09 -8.31 10.16
CA ALA A 40 -2.56 -9.64 10.47
C ALA A 40 -1.41 -10.06 9.53
N LYS A 41 -1.54 -9.79 8.22
CA LYS A 41 -0.47 -10.04 7.25
C LYS A 41 0.71 -9.10 7.46
N LEU A 42 0.46 -7.83 7.78
CA LEU A 42 1.52 -6.86 8.06
C LEU A 42 2.34 -7.26 9.29
N THR A 43 1.66 -7.66 10.38
CA THR A 43 2.27 -8.17 11.62
C THR A 43 3.16 -9.36 11.36
N LYS A 44 2.68 -10.33 10.55
CA LYS A 44 3.48 -11.50 10.16
C LYS A 44 4.67 -11.14 9.28
N TYR A 45 4.47 -10.26 8.30
CA TYR A 45 5.52 -9.86 7.35
C TYR A 45 6.65 -9.09 8.03
N LEU A 46 6.30 -8.16 8.92
CA LEU A 46 7.27 -7.35 9.65
C LEU A 46 7.77 -7.99 10.95
N GLN A 47 7.24 -9.17 11.32
CA GLN A 47 7.57 -9.88 12.56
C GLN A 47 7.46 -8.95 13.78
N LEU A 48 6.32 -8.27 13.91
CA LEU A 48 6.13 -7.26 14.97
C LEU A 48 6.08 -7.91 16.35
N SER A 49 6.66 -7.23 17.35
CA SER A 49 6.40 -7.56 18.75
C SER A 49 4.94 -7.23 19.12
N SER A 50 4.45 -7.73 20.26
CA SER A 50 3.09 -7.43 20.73
C SER A 50 2.86 -5.92 20.88
N GLN A 51 3.83 -5.21 21.46
CA GLN A 51 3.77 -3.75 21.63
C GLN A 51 3.73 -3.03 20.28
N GLN A 52 4.58 -3.43 19.34
CA GLN A 52 4.57 -2.84 17.99
C GLN A 52 3.26 -3.13 17.26
N ASN A 53 2.67 -4.31 17.46
CA ASN A 53 1.44 -4.72 16.79
C ASN A 53 0.28 -3.78 17.16
N GLU A 54 0.12 -3.42 18.43
CA GLU A 54 -0.93 -2.48 18.89
C GLU A 54 -0.75 -1.08 18.29
N GLN A 55 0.49 -0.57 18.30
CA GLN A 55 0.82 0.74 17.74
C GLN A 55 0.64 0.77 16.22
N VAL A 56 1.13 -0.23 15.51
CA VAL A 56 0.99 -0.37 14.05
C VAL A 56 -0.48 -0.52 13.66
N ALA A 57 -1.29 -1.26 14.42
CA ALA A 57 -2.72 -1.37 14.17
C ALA A 57 -3.41 -0.01 14.24
N SER A 58 -3.07 0.79 15.26
CA SER A 58 -3.59 2.15 15.46
C SER A 58 -3.16 3.10 14.34
N ILE A 59 -1.90 3.02 13.90
CA ILE A 59 -1.40 3.80 12.78
C ILE A 59 -2.12 3.41 11.47
N CYS A 60 -2.38 2.12 11.24
CA CYS A 60 -3.12 1.66 10.06
C CYS A 60 -4.56 2.21 10.04
N ASP A 61 -5.25 2.23 11.18
CA ASP A 61 -6.60 2.81 11.29
C ASP A 61 -6.59 4.31 11.00
N TYR A 62 -5.64 5.03 11.61
CA TYR A 62 -5.47 6.46 11.36
C TYR A 62 -5.16 6.75 9.88
N PHE A 63 -4.27 5.98 9.26
CA PHE A 63 -3.94 6.11 7.84
C PHE A 63 -5.17 5.87 6.94
N GLN A 64 -5.95 4.83 7.22
CA GLN A 64 -7.17 4.55 6.48
C GLN A 64 -8.16 5.72 6.57
N GLU A 65 -8.33 6.30 7.76
CA GLU A 65 -9.18 7.47 7.95
C GLU A 65 -8.69 8.70 7.17
N GLN A 66 -7.38 8.99 7.24
CA GLN A 66 -6.79 10.10 6.47
C GLN A 66 -6.96 9.90 4.95
N MET A 67 -6.83 8.67 4.46
CA MET A 67 -7.06 8.34 3.05
C MET A 67 -8.54 8.50 2.65
N LYS A 68 -9.50 8.12 3.51
CA LYS A 68 -10.94 8.38 3.27
C LYS A 68 -11.22 9.87 3.18
N VAL A 69 -10.69 10.67 4.10
CA VAL A 69 -10.81 12.14 4.09
C VAL A 69 -10.16 12.75 2.85
N ALA A 70 -8.99 12.25 2.44
CA ALA A 70 -8.31 12.71 1.23
C ALA A 70 -9.13 12.39 -0.04
N ASN A 71 -9.70 11.19 -0.10
CA ASN A 71 -10.48 10.72 -1.24
C ASN A 71 -11.84 11.41 -1.38
N SER A 72 -12.46 11.85 -0.27
CA SER A 72 -13.72 12.61 -0.28
C SER A 72 -13.54 14.11 -0.55
N SER A 73 -12.30 14.61 -0.52
CA SER A 73 -12.01 16.02 -0.73
C SER A 73 -12.24 16.47 -2.18
N LYS A 74 -13.07 17.49 -2.38
CA LYS A 74 -13.33 18.10 -3.70
C LYS A 74 -12.16 18.93 -4.25
N LYS A 75 -11.25 19.38 -3.37
CA LYS A 75 -10.06 20.17 -3.71
C LYS A 75 -8.81 19.53 -3.12
N ASN A 76 -7.68 19.63 -3.82
CA ASN A 76 -6.37 19.18 -3.35
C ASN A 76 -6.32 17.72 -2.87
N SER A 77 -7.12 16.83 -3.47
CA SER A 77 -7.22 15.42 -3.08
C SER A 77 -5.84 14.74 -3.14
N ASP A 78 -5.09 14.95 -4.23
CA ASP A 78 -3.76 14.33 -4.42
C ASP A 78 -2.76 14.80 -3.35
N GLN A 79 -2.75 16.10 -3.02
CA GLN A 79 -1.89 16.61 -1.94
C GLN A 79 -2.29 16.01 -0.59
N LYS A 80 -3.59 15.84 -0.32
CA LYS A 80 -4.05 15.21 0.92
C LYS A 80 -3.68 13.73 0.97
N VAL A 81 -3.74 13.01 -0.15
CA VAL A 81 -3.25 11.62 -0.24
C VAL A 81 -1.76 11.57 0.05
N ARG A 82 -0.96 12.47 -0.54
CA ARG A 82 0.49 12.58 -0.23
C ARG A 82 0.73 12.83 1.24
N ASN A 83 0.00 13.76 1.85
CA ASN A 83 0.11 14.07 3.27
C ASN A 83 -0.26 12.86 4.15
N ALA A 84 -1.32 12.12 3.80
CA ALA A 84 -1.74 10.92 4.50
C ALA A 84 -0.64 9.83 4.42
N VAL A 85 -0.07 9.61 3.24
CA VAL A 85 1.03 8.66 3.04
C VAL A 85 2.26 9.07 3.85
N TYR A 86 2.71 10.32 3.74
CA TYR A 86 3.89 10.79 4.47
C TYR A 86 3.70 10.79 5.99
N GLY A 87 2.51 11.15 6.48
CA GLY A 87 2.15 11.05 7.88
C GLY A 87 2.25 9.62 8.39
N ASN A 88 1.67 8.68 7.65
CA ASN A 88 1.77 7.26 7.96
C ASN A 88 3.23 6.74 7.95
N LEU A 89 4.03 7.10 6.94
CA LEU A 89 5.46 6.71 6.89
C LEU A 89 6.23 7.26 8.10
N LYS A 90 5.98 8.51 8.49
CA LYS A 90 6.61 9.14 9.66
C LYS A 90 6.25 8.41 10.96
N LEU A 91 4.98 8.08 11.16
CA LEU A 91 4.53 7.35 12.35
C LEU A 91 5.15 5.94 12.40
N MET A 92 5.15 5.22 11.28
CA MET A 92 5.76 3.89 11.19
C MET A 92 7.26 3.92 11.47
N LYS A 93 7.98 4.96 11.03
CA LYS A 93 9.41 5.14 11.33
C LYS A 93 9.69 5.23 12.83
N ASN A 94 8.80 5.84 13.60
CA ASN A 94 8.96 5.99 15.05
C ASN A 94 8.64 4.71 15.83
N THR A 95 7.87 3.79 15.23
CA THR A 95 7.38 2.55 15.88
C THR A 95 8.20 1.32 15.50
N LEU A 96 8.74 1.30 14.27
CA LEU A 96 9.44 0.14 13.71
C LEU A 96 10.95 0.25 13.90
N THR A 97 11.62 -0.91 13.98
CA THR A 97 13.08 -0.96 13.82
C THR A 97 13.48 -0.55 12.41
N GLU A 98 14.75 -0.19 12.19
CA GLU A 98 15.24 0.21 10.86
C GLU A 98 14.98 -0.84 9.79
N LYS A 99 15.21 -2.12 10.11
CA LYS A 99 14.93 -3.23 9.18
C LYS A 99 13.44 -3.32 8.85
N GLN A 100 12.57 -3.30 9.86
CA GLN A 100 11.12 -3.35 9.67
C GLN A 100 10.62 -2.15 8.87
N TYR A 101 11.13 -0.95 9.14
CA TYR A 101 10.76 0.26 8.42
C TYR A 101 11.20 0.20 6.95
N SER A 102 12.40 -0.32 6.65
CA SER A 102 12.85 -0.53 5.28
C SER A 102 11.94 -1.51 4.52
N ASP A 103 11.56 -2.62 5.15
CA ASP A 103 10.65 -3.60 4.56
C ASP A 103 9.24 -3.02 4.35
N TYR A 104 8.77 -2.19 5.28
CA TYR A 104 7.52 -1.44 5.17
C TYR A 104 7.52 -0.43 4.04
N LEU A 105 8.61 0.33 3.87
CA LEU A 105 8.77 1.30 2.77
C LEU A 105 8.66 0.63 1.41
N ARG A 106 9.32 -0.52 1.22
CA ARG A 106 9.23 -1.30 -0.02
C ARG A 106 7.79 -1.76 -0.27
N LEU A 107 7.13 -2.31 0.74
CA LEU A 107 5.74 -2.75 0.64
C LEU A 107 4.81 -1.59 0.28
N MET A 108 4.99 -0.42 0.90
CA MET A 108 4.18 0.76 0.64
C MET A 108 4.43 1.30 -0.77
N ALA A 109 5.69 1.41 -1.21
CA ALA A 109 6.02 1.85 -2.57
C ALA A 109 5.38 0.94 -3.64
N LEU A 110 5.44 -0.38 -3.46
CA LEU A 110 4.78 -1.35 -4.34
C LEU A 110 3.26 -1.19 -4.31
N THR A 111 2.68 -1.02 -3.13
CA THR A 111 1.23 -0.85 -2.95
C THR A 111 0.76 0.42 -3.67
N LEU A 112 1.40 1.56 -3.42
CA LEU A 112 1.03 2.84 -4.04
C LEU A 112 1.15 2.77 -5.56
N ARG A 113 2.24 2.21 -6.09
CA ARG A 113 2.41 1.99 -7.53
C ARG A 113 1.30 1.12 -8.12
N ASN A 114 0.96 0.01 -7.45
CA ASN A 114 -0.11 -0.89 -7.90
C ASN A 114 -1.52 -0.25 -7.79
N LYS A 115 -1.67 0.79 -6.98
CA LYS A 115 -2.90 1.58 -6.86
C LYS A 115 -2.91 2.83 -7.75
N GLY A 116 -1.84 3.07 -8.52
CA GLY A 116 -1.71 4.26 -9.36
C GLY A 116 -1.57 5.56 -8.57
N ILE A 117 -1.08 5.49 -7.32
CA ILE A 117 -0.88 6.66 -6.46
C ILE A 117 0.56 7.13 -6.61
N ASP A 118 0.73 8.35 -7.11
CA ASP A 118 2.03 9.03 -7.22
C ASP A 118 2.21 10.02 -6.05
N ILE A 119 3.34 9.88 -5.34
CA ILE A 119 3.70 10.71 -4.20
C ILE A 119 4.87 11.66 -4.46
N GLN A 120 5.48 11.62 -5.65
CA GLN A 120 6.69 12.38 -5.98
C GLN A 120 6.42 13.75 -6.63
N LYS A 121 5.16 14.09 -6.87
CA LYS A 121 4.73 15.37 -7.46
C LYS A 121 4.54 16.48 -6.44
#